data_AF-A0A317CSQ6-F1
#
_entry.id   AF-A0A317CSQ6-F1
#
_cell.length_a   1.000
_cell.length_b   1.000
_cell.length_c   1.000
_cell.angle_alpha   90.00
_cell.angle_beta   90.00
_cell.angle_gamma   90.00
#
_symmetry.space_group_name_H-M   'P 1'
#
loop_
_entity.id
_entity.type
_entity.pdbx_description
1 polymer ?
#
loop_
_entity_poly.entity_id
_entity_poly.type
_entity_poly.pdbx_seq_one_letter_code
_entity_poly.pdbx_strand_id
1 'polypeptide(L)'
;MNAVNSTTATVTGSQAVASGAFELELEQKEQTSDSTQSVNYLKAETIGTLGSSMKQDYSSSGNTLMKQNEANLVNNHQAVNTASAATISELSQAANASNLNLDQASASASSQVVNSAVATNVSDLTQSAQSDYTHSYQSGATEGSIQATNNLTAEKASNVKQSTQTSSFALHQSGGGNNTQTVNNIAVHTALEQANQSTSADYFHLDQHGSGNQIQAVNRVSSGTSAVGSVNQSTSGHSDMWQMGWTSQDSTQALNMIDGKGVGIASKQTVSGSGVHMHSDGGGTQAGNYLKSSSDGVVASADQDVNADHVDIKQHSYGAATVQAANLMDIGGELSAGKQTINTNSLYLHQYASDSGLNAGNAVLTSSAGIGGTVTQAASATTLSMHQYSGNGAIQAVNYVGNAPQ
;
A
#
# COMPACT_ATOMS: atom_id res chain seq x y z
N MET A 1 -0.47 8.34 28.15
CA MET A 1 -0.11 9.20 27.01
C MET A 1 1.18 9.90 27.34
N ASN A 2 2.18 9.81 26.47
CA ASN A 2 3.45 10.51 26.60
C ASN A 2 3.52 11.55 25.46
N ALA A 3 3.75 12.82 25.79
CA ALA A 3 3.90 13.88 24.80
C ALA A 3 5.18 14.67 25.08
N VAL A 4 6.03 14.80 24.07
CA VAL A 4 7.16 15.72 24.06
C VAL A 4 6.93 16.71 22.92
N ASN A 5 6.60 17.94 23.28
CA ASN A 5 6.53 19.07 22.37
C ASN A 5 7.69 19.98 22.70
N SER A 6 8.79 19.85 21.94
CA SER A 6 10.01 20.61 22.20
C SER A 6 10.21 21.67 21.14
N THR A 7 10.46 22.89 21.59
CA THR A 7 10.93 24.00 20.73
C THR A 7 12.45 24.06 20.64
N THR A 8 13.19 23.18 21.33
CA THR A 8 14.67 23.12 21.25
C THR A 8 15.16 22.20 20.14
N ALA A 9 16.31 22.57 19.58
CA ALA A 9 16.85 22.16 18.28
C ALA A 9 17.06 20.64 18.07
N THR A 10 17.14 19.81 19.13
CA THR A 10 17.39 18.36 18.99
C THR A 10 16.79 17.56 20.14
N VAL A 11 16.01 16.53 19.84
CA VAL A 11 15.55 15.54 20.84
C VAL A 11 16.27 14.21 20.63
N THR A 12 16.76 13.62 21.73
CA THR A 12 17.31 12.26 21.79
C THR A 12 16.73 11.54 23.01
N GLY A 13 16.39 10.26 22.89
CA GLY A 13 15.87 9.47 24.03
C GLY A 13 14.89 8.38 23.62
N SER A 14 14.06 7.93 24.56
CA SER A 14 13.00 6.95 24.27
C SER A 14 11.68 7.29 24.94
N GLN A 15 10.57 7.12 24.22
CA GLN A 15 9.22 7.12 24.79
C GLN A 15 8.69 5.69 24.76
N ALA A 16 8.41 5.12 25.92
CA ALA A 16 7.78 3.81 26.02
C ALA A 16 6.50 3.90 26.85
N VAL A 17 5.41 3.38 26.31
CA VAL A 17 4.21 3.09 27.09
C VAL A 17 4.14 1.56 27.24
N ALA A 18 4.46 1.09 28.44
CA ALA A 18 4.20 -0.28 28.84
C ALA A 18 2.78 -0.34 29.41
N SER A 19 1.94 -1.13 28.79
CA SER A 19 0.52 -1.21 29.04
C SER A 19 0.22 -2.67 29.39
N GLY A 20 -0.39 -2.92 30.56
CA GLY A 20 -1.01 -4.22 30.82
C GLY A 20 -2.16 -4.49 29.84
N ALA A 21 -2.88 -5.60 29.97
CA ALA A 21 -4.04 -5.87 29.11
C ALA A 21 -5.17 -4.86 29.37
N PHE A 22 -5.32 -3.91 28.46
CA PHE A 22 -6.44 -2.98 28.40
C PHE A 22 -6.75 -2.63 26.94
N GLU A 23 -7.97 -2.14 26.69
CA GLU A 23 -8.35 -1.61 25.38
C GLU A 23 -7.95 -0.13 25.27
N LEU A 24 -7.17 0.21 24.24
CA LEU A 24 -6.88 1.59 23.90
C LEU A 24 -7.89 2.03 22.85
N GLU A 25 -8.77 2.95 23.21
CA GLU A 25 -9.66 3.62 22.26
C GLU A 25 -9.22 5.08 22.06
N LEU A 26 -8.89 5.45 20.82
CA LEU A 26 -8.72 6.84 20.39
C LEU A 26 -9.97 7.24 19.61
N GLU A 27 -10.89 7.94 20.26
CA GLU A 27 -12.13 8.42 19.65
C GLU A 27 -12.08 9.94 19.37
N GLN A 28 -12.41 10.33 18.14
CA GLN A 28 -12.67 11.73 17.77
C GLN A 28 -14.13 11.93 17.39
N LYS A 29 -14.78 12.85 18.10
CA LYS A 29 -16.15 13.34 17.82
C LYS A 29 -16.09 14.85 17.51
N GLU A 30 -16.90 15.30 16.54
CA GLU A 30 -17.21 16.72 16.28
C GLU A 30 -16.00 17.69 16.26
N GLN A 31 -15.05 17.53 15.34
CA GLN A 31 -13.96 18.50 15.16
C GLN A 31 -14.18 19.40 13.94
N THR A 32 -14.17 20.71 14.16
CA THR A 32 -14.28 21.74 13.10
C THR A 32 -12.92 22.31 12.68
N SER A 33 -11.84 21.82 13.26
CA SER A 33 -10.45 22.25 13.03
C SER A 33 -9.50 21.07 13.05
N ASP A 34 -8.31 21.24 12.45
CA ASP A 34 -7.21 20.27 12.48
C ASP A 34 -6.97 19.74 13.90
N SER A 35 -6.97 18.42 14.06
CA SER A 35 -6.76 17.76 15.35
C SER A 35 -5.74 16.64 15.22
N THR A 36 -4.85 16.50 16.22
CA THR A 36 -3.96 15.35 16.33
C THR A 36 -4.18 14.66 17.66
N GLN A 37 -4.51 13.37 17.61
CA GLN A 37 -4.55 12.50 18.78
C GLN A 37 -3.46 11.45 18.67
N SER A 38 -2.66 11.31 19.71
CA SER A 38 -1.71 10.20 19.77
C SER A 38 -1.35 9.73 21.16
N VAL A 39 -0.92 8.47 21.26
CA VAL A 39 -0.47 7.87 22.53
C VAL A 39 0.93 8.36 22.89
N ASN A 40 1.83 8.31 21.90
CA ASN A 40 3.18 8.82 21.93
C ASN A 40 3.30 9.91 20.88
N TYR A 41 3.41 11.17 21.34
CA TYR A 41 3.56 12.33 20.48
C TYR A 41 4.96 12.92 20.63
N LEU A 42 5.65 13.08 19.50
CA LEU A 42 6.91 13.81 19.43
C LEU A 42 6.85 14.88 18.35
N LYS A 43 7.15 16.12 18.75
CA LYS A 43 7.38 17.25 17.85
C LYS A 43 8.67 17.97 18.22
N ALA A 44 9.56 18.15 17.25
CA ALA A 44 10.83 18.86 17.40
C ALA A 44 11.29 19.45 16.06
N GLU A 45 12.29 20.33 16.05
CA GLU A 45 12.91 20.77 14.79
C GLU A 45 13.81 19.65 14.20
N THR A 46 14.68 19.08 15.04
CA THR A 46 15.49 17.90 14.71
C THR A 46 15.22 16.78 15.71
N ILE A 47 15.09 15.56 15.21
CA ILE A 47 15.13 14.32 15.99
C ILE A 47 16.47 13.66 15.67
N GLY A 48 17.34 13.53 16.67
CA GLY A 48 18.67 12.95 16.54
C GLY A 48 18.57 11.42 16.46
N THR A 49 18.69 10.75 17.61
CA THR A 49 18.39 9.32 17.76
C THR A 49 17.24 9.16 18.75
N LEU A 50 16.14 8.57 18.31
CA LEU A 50 14.98 8.36 19.17
C LEU A 50 14.25 7.04 18.90
N GLY A 51 13.95 6.33 19.98
CA GLY A 51 13.09 5.14 19.96
C GLY A 51 11.75 5.41 20.64
N SER A 52 10.65 5.32 19.90
CA SER A 52 9.30 5.30 20.47
C SER A 52 8.73 3.89 20.38
N SER A 53 8.20 3.37 21.47
CA SER A 53 7.56 2.06 21.47
C SER A 53 6.27 2.07 22.28
N MET A 54 5.29 1.33 21.79
CA MET A 54 4.13 0.92 22.55
C MET A 54 4.13 -0.61 22.56
N LYS A 55 4.15 -1.18 23.76
CA LYS A 55 3.99 -2.62 23.96
C LYS A 55 2.74 -2.82 24.83
N GLN A 56 1.68 -3.36 24.24
CA GLN A 56 0.57 -3.93 25.01
C GLN A 56 0.92 -5.40 25.31
N ASP A 57 0.97 -5.79 26.58
CA ASP A 57 1.36 -7.15 26.96
C ASP A 57 0.21 -8.17 26.84
N TYR A 58 0.57 -9.35 26.31
CA TYR A 58 -0.27 -10.39 25.73
C TYR A 58 -1.12 -11.21 26.73
N SER A 59 -2.04 -10.59 27.47
CA SER A 59 -3.14 -11.38 28.09
C SER A 59 -4.46 -11.15 27.37
N SER A 60 -4.54 -11.71 26.17
CA SER A 60 -5.76 -12.20 25.47
C SER A 60 -6.95 -11.27 25.20
N SER A 61 -6.90 -9.95 25.46
CA SER A 61 -8.06 -9.07 25.18
C SER A 61 -7.74 -7.60 24.92
N GLY A 62 -6.48 -7.22 24.68
CA GLY A 62 -6.10 -5.82 24.46
C GLY A 62 -6.34 -5.38 23.02
N ASN A 63 -7.44 -4.68 22.75
CA ASN A 63 -7.72 -4.06 21.45
C ASN A 63 -7.11 -2.66 21.38
N THR A 64 -6.44 -2.30 20.29
CA THR A 64 -6.20 -0.90 19.92
C THR A 64 -7.23 -0.52 18.87
N LEU A 65 -8.19 0.31 19.26
CA LEU A 65 -9.25 0.85 18.42
C LEU A 65 -8.99 2.34 18.17
N MET A 66 -8.80 2.71 16.91
CA MET A 66 -8.82 4.11 16.48
C MET A 66 -10.11 4.34 15.72
N LYS A 67 -10.99 5.18 16.26
CA LYS A 67 -12.33 5.41 15.74
C LYS A 67 -12.60 6.88 15.46
N GLN A 68 -13.02 7.19 14.24
CA GLN A 68 -13.56 8.49 13.85
C GLN A 68 -15.03 8.31 13.51
N ASN A 69 -15.92 8.90 14.31
CA ASN A 69 -17.34 8.54 14.28
C ASN A 69 -18.23 9.47 13.44
N GLU A 70 -17.72 10.55 12.82
CA GLU A 70 -18.62 11.57 12.23
C GLU A 70 -18.14 12.28 10.95
N ALA A 71 -19.14 12.77 10.19
CA ALA A 71 -19.04 13.19 8.79
C ALA A 71 -18.51 14.61 8.48
N ASN A 72 -18.18 15.39 9.51
CA ASN A 72 -17.84 16.83 9.34
C ASN A 72 -16.41 17.15 9.80
N LEU A 73 -15.53 16.17 9.70
CA LEU A 73 -14.16 16.25 10.15
C LEU A 73 -13.23 16.76 9.03
N VAL A 74 -12.43 17.77 9.35
CA VAL A 74 -11.40 18.35 8.46
C VAL A 74 -10.03 18.09 9.07
N ASN A 75 -9.13 17.44 8.32
CA ASN A 75 -7.71 17.25 8.66
C ASN A 75 -7.44 16.63 10.05
N ASN A 76 -8.08 15.50 10.37
CA ASN A 76 -7.80 14.80 11.62
C ASN A 76 -6.70 13.77 11.47
N HIS A 77 -5.72 13.80 12.36
CA HIS A 77 -4.66 12.79 12.44
C HIS A 77 -4.79 12.01 13.76
N GLN A 78 -5.08 10.71 13.69
CA GLN A 78 -4.98 9.81 14.82
C GLN A 78 -3.81 8.87 14.60
N ALA A 79 -2.95 8.74 15.61
CA ALA A 79 -1.94 7.71 15.59
C ALA A 79 -1.51 7.17 16.94
N VAL A 80 -0.97 5.95 16.98
CA VAL A 80 -0.38 5.42 18.21
C VAL A 80 0.93 6.14 18.50
N ASN A 81 1.86 6.11 17.55
CA ASN A 81 3.14 6.78 17.61
C ASN A 81 3.19 7.86 16.51
N THR A 82 3.37 9.12 16.89
CA THR A 82 3.56 10.23 15.94
C THR A 82 4.89 10.90 16.19
N ALA A 83 5.67 11.08 15.13
CA ALA A 83 6.87 11.93 15.12
C ALA A 83 6.77 12.96 14.00
N SER A 84 6.97 14.23 14.33
CA SER A 84 7.00 15.33 13.37
C SER A 84 8.22 16.20 13.59
N ALA A 85 9.04 16.38 12.54
CA ALA A 85 10.22 17.22 12.59
C ALA A 85 10.64 17.77 11.22
N ALA A 86 11.50 18.78 11.17
CA ALA A 86 12.13 19.15 9.89
C ALA A 86 13.14 18.07 9.46
N THR A 87 13.93 17.57 10.41
CA THR A 87 14.92 16.52 10.17
C THR A 87 14.79 15.39 11.18
N ILE A 88 14.81 14.15 10.69
CA ILE A 88 14.91 12.91 11.48
C ILE A 88 16.19 12.21 11.04
N SER A 89 17.16 12.10 11.95
CA SER A 89 18.39 11.36 11.65
C SER A 89 18.15 9.87 11.86
N GLU A 90 17.63 9.48 13.02
CA GLU A 90 17.31 8.09 13.35
C GLU A 90 16.02 8.03 14.20
N LEU A 91 15.01 7.31 13.69
CA LEU A 91 13.75 7.06 14.38
C LEU A 91 13.37 5.59 14.32
N SER A 92 13.08 5.00 15.48
CA SER A 92 12.46 3.67 15.59
C SER A 92 11.08 3.81 16.24
N GLN A 93 10.03 3.36 15.55
CA GLN A 93 8.67 3.25 16.09
C GLN A 93 8.22 1.79 16.10
N ALA A 94 7.70 1.32 17.23
CA ALA A 94 7.16 -0.03 17.37
C ALA A 94 5.79 0.00 18.05
N ALA A 95 4.87 -0.82 17.55
CA ALA A 95 3.54 -1.00 18.13
C ALA A 95 3.12 -2.48 18.10
N ASN A 96 2.85 -3.04 19.27
CA ASN A 96 2.36 -4.41 19.42
C ASN A 96 0.98 -4.40 20.09
N ALA A 97 -0.03 -4.94 19.41
CA ALA A 97 -1.41 -5.06 19.89
C ALA A 97 -1.95 -6.47 19.61
N SER A 98 -3.05 -6.90 20.22
CA SER A 98 -3.70 -8.17 19.80
C SER A 98 -4.57 -7.93 18.56
N ASN A 99 -5.46 -6.94 18.65
CA ASN A 99 -6.24 -6.45 17.51
C ASN A 99 -5.93 -4.99 17.28
N LEU A 100 -5.69 -4.64 16.02
CA LEU A 100 -5.57 -3.28 15.55
C LEU A 100 -6.76 -2.96 14.66
N ASN A 101 -7.63 -2.06 15.09
CA ASN A 101 -8.80 -1.66 14.31
C ASN A 101 -8.73 -0.15 14.00
N LEU A 102 -8.71 0.19 12.71
CA LEU A 102 -8.76 1.55 12.17
C LEU A 102 -10.12 1.75 11.53
N ASP A 103 -11.05 2.41 12.23
CA ASP A 103 -12.41 2.66 11.75
C ASP A 103 -12.60 4.15 11.47
N GLN A 104 -12.78 4.51 10.20
CA GLN A 104 -13.01 5.87 9.75
C GLN A 104 -14.39 6.02 9.11
N ALA A 105 -15.27 6.75 9.79
CA ALA A 105 -16.50 7.26 9.20
C ALA A 105 -16.26 8.62 8.52
N SER A 106 -16.66 8.72 7.25
CA SER A 106 -17.05 9.92 6.50
C SER A 106 -16.26 11.23 6.70
N ALA A 107 -14.96 11.19 6.91
CA ALA A 107 -14.15 12.40 7.07
C ALA A 107 -13.48 12.85 5.76
N SER A 108 -13.23 14.16 5.63
CA SER A 108 -12.37 14.74 4.60
C SER A 108 -10.92 14.80 5.10
N ALA A 109 -9.96 14.45 4.24
CA ALA A 109 -8.52 14.60 4.50
C ALA A 109 -8.03 14.08 5.87
N SER A 110 -8.61 12.98 6.38
CA SER A 110 -8.25 12.45 7.70
C SER A 110 -7.32 11.25 7.59
N SER A 111 -6.46 11.08 8.59
CA SER A 111 -5.41 10.09 8.63
C SER A 111 -5.48 9.27 9.92
N GLN A 112 -5.58 7.95 9.79
CA GLN A 112 -5.50 7.01 10.90
C GLN A 112 -4.29 6.10 10.67
N VAL A 113 -3.32 6.17 11.57
CA VAL A 113 -2.03 5.50 11.39
C VAL A 113 -1.54 4.87 12.68
N VAL A 114 -0.92 3.70 12.70
CA VAL A 114 -0.28 3.23 13.94
C VAL A 114 1.03 3.97 14.19
N ASN A 115 1.96 3.89 13.27
CA ASN A 115 3.25 4.56 13.34
C ASN A 115 3.33 5.64 12.24
N SER A 116 3.39 6.90 12.63
CA SER A 116 3.45 8.05 11.73
C SER A 116 4.74 8.83 11.93
N ALA A 117 5.46 9.04 10.83
CA ALA A 117 6.60 9.94 10.74
C ALA A 117 6.38 10.96 9.62
N VAL A 118 6.47 12.24 9.96
CA VAL A 118 6.33 13.35 9.01
C VAL A 118 7.54 14.27 9.13
N ALA A 119 8.36 14.34 8.08
CA ALA A 119 9.53 15.21 8.10
C ALA A 119 9.96 15.74 6.74
N THR A 120 10.76 16.81 6.69
CA THR A 120 11.37 17.21 5.42
C THR A 120 12.46 16.21 5.03
N ASN A 121 13.38 15.89 5.96
CA ASN A 121 14.47 14.96 5.70
C ASN A 121 14.45 13.80 6.70
N VAL A 122 14.61 12.57 6.20
CA VAL A 122 14.74 11.35 7.00
C VAL A 122 15.99 10.59 6.55
N SER A 123 16.88 10.23 7.48
CA SER A 123 18.09 9.47 7.13
C SER A 123 17.98 7.97 7.44
N ASP A 124 17.48 7.63 8.63
CA ASP A 124 17.20 6.25 9.04
C ASP A 124 15.83 6.20 9.74
N LEU A 125 14.92 5.38 9.21
CA LEU A 125 13.61 5.16 9.80
C LEU A 125 13.32 3.67 9.88
N THR A 126 12.95 3.20 11.07
CA THR A 126 12.37 1.88 11.27
C THR A 126 10.99 2.02 11.89
N GLN A 127 9.95 1.52 11.21
CA GLN A 127 8.61 1.40 11.78
C GLN A 127 8.20 -0.06 11.76
N SER A 128 7.66 -0.54 12.88
CA SER A 128 7.24 -1.93 13.04
C SER A 128 5.88 -2.01 13.73
N ALA A 129 5.04 -2.89 13.23
CA ALA A 129 3.77 -3.22 13.86
C ALA A 129 3.56 -4.73 13.91
N GLN A 130 3.07 -5.21 15.04
CA GLN A 130 2.67 -6.60 15.22
C GLN A 130 1.25 -6.66 15.77
N SER A 131 0.40 -7.45 15.14
CA SER A 131 -0.95 -7.77 15.63
C SER A 131 -1.28 -9.24 15.43
N ASP A 132 -2.33 -9.74 16.05
CA ASP A 132 -2.95 -11.01 15.63
C ASP A 132 -3.94 -10.75 14.50
N TYR A 133 -4.67 -9.64 14.58
CA TYR A 133 -5.61 -9.20 13.57
C TYR A 133 -5.48 -7.70 13.34
N THR A 134 -5.41 -7.29 12.08
CA THR A 134 -5.55 -5.89 11.68
C THR A 134 -6.73 -5.72 10.75
N HIS A 135 -7.62 -4.80 11.10
CA HIS A 135 -8.74 -4.39 10.29
C HIS A 135 -8.70 -2.89 10.06
N SER A 136 -8.84 -2.49 8.81
CA SER A 136 -9.05 -1.10 8.41
C SER A 136 -10.38 -1.03 7.71
N TYR A 137 -11.30 -0.27 8.27
CA TYR A 137 -12.60 -0.01 7.69
C TYR A 137 -12.75 1.48 7.41
N GLN A 138 -13.16 1.82 6.20
CA GLN A 138 -13.48 3.19 5.84
C GLN A 138 -14.85 3.20 5.17
N SER A 139 -15.75 4.04 5.67
CA SER A 139 -17.06 4.23 5.05
C SER A 139 -17.31 5.71 4.74
N GLY A 140 -17.63 6.03 3.50
CA GLY A 140 -18.13 7.35 3.09
C GLY A 140 -17.13 8.51 3.19
N ALA A 141 -15.82 8.23 3.26
CA ALA A 141 -14.80 9.28 3.35
C ALA A 141 -14.70 10.10 2.07
N THR A 142 -14.60 11.42 2.25
CA THR A 142 -14.33 12.36 1.16
C THR A 142 -12.82 12.50 0.95
N GLU A 143 -12.42 13.08 -0.19
CA GLU A 143 -11.05 13.08 -0.72
C GLU A 143 -9.92 13.30 0.31
N GLY A 144 -8.80 12.60 0.10
CA GLY A 144 -7.52 12.84 0.79
C GLY A 144 -7.30 12.01 2.05
N SER A 145 -8.14 11.02 2.36
CA SER A 145 -7.97 10.22 3.57
C SER A 145 -6.91 9.12 3.44
N ILE A 146 -6.13 8.90 4.49
CA ILE A 146 -5.05 7.89 4.57
C ILE A 146 -5.29 6.97 5.77
N GLN A 147 -5.46 5.68 5.52
CA GLN A 147 -5.37 4.66 6.55
C GLN A 147 -4.10 3.83 6.33
N ALA A 148 -3.25 3.73 7.36
CA ALA A 148 -2.00 2.98 7.27
C ALA A 148 -1.64 2.31 8.60
N THR A 149 -0.92 1.20 8.57
CA THR A 149 -0.26 0.70 9.79
C THR A 149 1.02 1.51 10.04
N ASN A 150 1.91 1.56 9.06
CA ASN A 150 3.13 2.37 9.09
C ASN A 150 3.04 3.44 7.99
N ASN A 151 3.22 4.72 8.33
CA ASN A 151 3.23 5.82 7.39
C ASN A 151 4.48 6.69 7.56
N LEU A 152 5.15 6.94 6.44
CA LEU A 152 6.15 8.00 6.29
C LEU A 152 5.67 8.99 5.23
N THR A 153 5.70 10.27 5.57
CA THR A 153 5.61 11.37 4.60
C THR A 153 6.86 12.23 4.70
N ALA A 154 7.63 12.32 3.62
CA ALA A 154 8.82 13.16 3.58
C ALA A 154 9.13 13.86 2.26
N GLU A 155 9.95 14.91 2.31
CA GLU A 155 10.50 15.50 1.09
C GLU A 155 11.65 14.64 0.57
N LYS A 156 12.53 14.19 1.48
CA LYS A 156 13.65 13.29 1.21
C LYS A 156 13.75 12.22 2.28
N ALA A 157 14.05 10.99 1.87
CA ALA A 157 14.25 9.88 2.78
C ALA A 157 15.39 8.95 2.33
N SER A 158 16.12 8.41 3.30
CA SER A 158 17.08 7.32 3.11
C SER A 158 16.78 6.18 4.11
N ASN A 159 17.27 4.99 3.79
CA ASN A 159 17.23 3.78 4.63
C ASN A 159 15.92 3.54 5.39
N VAL A 160 14.78 3.64 4.70
CA VAL A 160 13.47 3.44 5.33
C VAL A 160 13.16 1.95 5.41
N LYS A 161 12.77 1.49 6.60
CA LYS A 161 12.33 0.11 6.87
C LYS A 161 10.95 0.14 7.52
N GLN A 162 9.96 -0.48 6.87
CA GLN A 162 8.64 -0.69 7.46
C GLN A 162 8.33 -2.18 7.48
N SER A 163 7.88 -2.69 8.61
CA SER A 163 7.54 -4.09 8.79
C SER A 163 6.21 -4.25 9.49
N THR A 164 5.35 -5.11 8.97
CA THR A 164 4.10 -5.48 9.63
C THR A 164 3.95 -7.00 9.66
N GLN A 165 3.65 -7.54 10.83
CA GLN A 165 3.32 -8.95 11.02
C GLN A 165 1.93 -9.04 11.63
N THR A 166 1.04 -9.78 10.98
CA THR A 166 -0.30 -10.04 11.50
C THR A 166 -0.74 -11.46 11.18
N SER A 167 -1.71 -12.05 11.86
CA SER A 167 -2.24 -13.35 11.41
C SER A 167 -3.25 -13.14 10.29
N SER A 168 -4.09 -12.10 10.39
CA SER A 168 -5.04 -11.75 9.34
C SER A 168 -5.14 -10.24 9.17
N PHE A 169 -5.16 -9.81 7.91
CA PHE A 169 -5.23 -8.42 7.51
C PHE A 169 -6.44 -8.18 6.60
N ALA A 170 -7.26 -7.19 6.90
CA ALA A 170 -8.37 -6.78 6.05
C ALA A 170 -8.40 -5.26 5.85
N LEU A 171 -8.38 -4.83 4.59
CA LEU A 171 -8.74 -3.48 4.16
C LEU A 171 -10.12 -3.54 3.55
N HIS A 172 -11.07 -2.85 4.16
CA HIS A 172 -12.39 -2.69 3.59
C HIS A 172 -12.66 -1.20 3.36
N GLN A 173 -12.98 -0.86 2.13
CA GLN A 173 -13.39 0.49 1.77
C GLN A 173 -14.80 0.45 1.17
N SER A 174 -15.71 1.21 1.77
CA SER A 174 -17.03 1.48 1.22
C SER A 174 -17.23 2.97 0.97
N GLY A 175 -17.70 3.36 -0.21
CA GLY A 175 -18.10 4.75 -0.52
C GLY A 175 -17.30 5.42 -1.65
N GLY A 176 -17.63 6.70 -1.90
CA GLY A 176 -17.05 7.49 -2.99
C GLY A 176 -15.92 8.41 -2.54
N GLY A 177 -14.87 8.59 -3.35
CA GLY A 177 -13.81 9.59 -3.10
C GLY A 177 -12.37 9.12 -3.37
N ASN A 178 -11.43 10.06 -3.29
CA ASN A 178 -10.00 9.81 -3.49
C ASN A 178 -9.33 9.39 -2.17
N ASN A 179 -9.24 8.09 -1.90
CA ASN A 179 -8.73 7.57 -0.62
C ASN A 179 -7.55 6.62 -0.83
N THR A 180 -6.66 6.57 0.16
CA THR A 180 -5.54 5.63 0.20
C THR A 180 -5.63 4.76 1.45
N GLN A 181 -5.69 3.44 1.28
CA GLN A 181 -5.57 2.48 2.36
C GLN A 181 -4.36 1.59 2.15
N THR A 182 -3.54 1.44 3.18
CA THR A 182 -2.30 0.68 3.08
C THR A 182 -1.92 -0.04 4.36
N VAL A 183 -1.00 -1.01 4.30
CA VAL A 183 -0.29 -1.47 5.51
C VAL A 183 0.90 -0.57 5.75
N ASN A 184 1.81 -0.54 4.78
CA ASN A 184 3.06 0.20 4.83
C ASN A 184 3.02 1.25 3.72
N ASN A 185 3.06 2.53 4.08
CA ASN A 185 3.09 3.64 3.15
C ASN A 185 4.35 4.49 3.33
N ILE A 186 5.04 4.73 2.23
CA ILE A 186 6.14 5.69 2.11
C ILE A 186 5.75 6.66 1.01
N ALA A 187 5.44 7.90 1.36
CA ALA A 187 5.19 8.98 0.41
C ALA A 187 6.37 9.95 0.46
N VAL A 188 7.15 10.01 -0.61
CA VAL A 188 8.32 10.88 -0.70
C VAL A 188 8.20 11.83 -1.88
N HIS A 189 8.37 13.13 -1.66
CA HIS A 189 8.17 14.09 -2.72
C HIS A 189 9.36 14.12 -3.69
N THR A 190 10.58 14.37 -3.20
CA THR A 190 11.76 14.63 -4.03
C THR A 190 12.64 13.40 -4.22
N ALA A 191 13.13 12.78 -3.13
CA ALA A 191 14.15 11.73 -3.24
C ALA A 191 14.04 10.64 -2.19
N LEU A 192 14.04 9.38 -2.62
CA LEU A 192 14.11 8.20 -1.76
C LEU A 192 15.32 7.36 -2.16
N GLU A 193 16.32 7.19 -1.30
CA GLU A 193 17.53 6.42 -1.64
C GLU A 193 17.31 4.90 -1.54
N GLN A 194 16.72 4.47 -0.41
CA GLN A 194 16.43 3.08 -0.15
C GLN A 194 15.15 2.93 0.69
N ALA A 195 14.27 2.02 0.28
CA ALA A 195 13.15 1.56 1.09
C ALA A 195 13.05 0.04 1.09
N ASN A 196 12.78 -0.52 2.26
CA ASN A 196 12.43 -1.93 2.44
C ASN A 196 11.09 -2.01 3.17
N GLN A 197 10.07 -2.57 2.53
CA GLN A 197 8.77 -2.85 3.14
C GLN A 197 8.53 -4.36 3.18
N SER A 198 8.14 -4.87 4.34
CA SER A 198 7.79 -6.28 4.50
C SER A 198 6.46 -6.40 5.22
N THR A 199 5.54 -7.17 4.66
CA THR A 199 4.29 -7.54 5.32
C THR A 199 4.11 -9.04 5.28
N SER A 200 3.82 -9.63 6.43
CA SER A 200 3.51 -11.05 6.57
C SER A 200 2.15 -11.23 7.23
N ALA A 201 1.29 -12.03 6.60
CA ALA A 201 0.05 -12.49 7.19
C ALA A 201 -0.29 -13.91 6.75
N ASP A 202 -1.11 -14.63 7.51
CA ASP A 202 -1.68 -15.88 7.00
C ASP A 202 -2.69 -15.58 5.89
N TYR A 203 -3.45 -14.48 6.05
CA TYR A 203 -4.50 -14.07 5.13
C TYR A 203 -4.56 -12.53 4.95
N PHE A 204 -4.59 -12.08 3.69
CA PHE A 204 -4.87 -10.70 3.28
C PHE A 204 -6.21 -10.64 2.54
N HIS A 205 -7.03 -9.67 2.91
CA HIS A 205 -8.25 -9.35 2.20
C HIS A 205 -8.27 -7.85 1.86
N LEU A 206 -8.29 -7.53 0.57
CA LEU A 206 -8.47 -6.17 0.09
C LEU A 206 -9.83 -6.11 -0.57
N ASP A 207 -10.78 -5.42 0.05
CA ASP A 207 -12.15 -5.31 -0.42
C ASP A 207 -12.50 -3.85 -0.67
N GLN A 208 -12.98 -3.57 -1.88
CA GLN A 208 -13.31 -2.24 -2.32
C GLN A 208 -14.72 -2.20 -2.91
N HIS A 209 -15.58 -1.38 -2.30
CA HIS A 209 -16.94 -1.09 -2.74
C HIS A 209 -17.09 0.41 -2.97
N GLY A 210 -17.23 0.87 -4.22
CA GLY A 210 -17.55 2.27 -4.46
C GLY A 210 -17.06 2.86 -5.78
N SER A 211 -17.11 4.19 -5.86
CA SER A 211 -16.68 4.97 -7.02
C SER A 211 -15.54 5.94 -6.66
N GLY A 212 -14.67 6.27 -7.61
CA GLY A 212 -13.61 7.27 -7.46
C GLY A 212 -12.19 6.69 -7.49
N ASN A 213 -11.20 7.54 -7.24
CA ASN A 213 -9.78 7.18 -7.40
C ASN A 213 -9.27 6.60 -6.08
N GLN A 214 -9.47 5.30 -5.91
CA GLN A 214 -9.15 4.61 -4.67
C GLN A 214 -7.86 3.82 -4.86
N ILE A 215 -6.97 3.91 -3.87
CA ILE A 215 -5.72 3.16 -3.86
C ILE A 215 -5.74 2.26 -2.63
N GLN A 216 -5.70 0.95 -2.84
CA GLN A 216 -5.47 -0.02 -1.78
C GLN A 216 -4.16 -0.75 -2.05
N ALA A 217 -3.20 -0.67 -1.15
CA ALA A 217 -1.95 -1.41 -1.32
C ALA A 217 -1.40 -1.96 0.00
N VAL A 218 -0.98 -3.21 0.06
CA VAL A 218 -0.33 -3.73 1.28
C VAL A 218 0.96 -2.94 1.54
N ASN A 219 1.90 -2.97 0.60
CA ASN A 219 3.10 -2.14 0.62
C ASN A 219 3.02 -1.09 -0.49
N ARG A 220 3.13 0.19 -0.15
CA ARG A 220 3.17 1.31 -1.09
C ARG A 220 4.40 2.19 -0.90
N VAL A 221 5.07 2.47 -2.01
CA VAL A 221 6.02 3.58 -2.14
C VAL A 221 5.50 4.52 -3.22
N SER A 222 5.20 5.77 -2.86
CA SER A 222 4.84 6.82 -3.80
C SER A 222 5.91 7.91 -3.90
N SER A 223 6.20 8.37 -5.13
CA SER A 223 7.20 9.41 -5.38
C SER A 223 6.70 10.56 -6.25
N GLY A 224 6.90 11.79 -5.78
CA GLY A 224 6.37 13.00 -6.40
C GLY A 224 7.14 13.52 -7.62
N THR A 225 8.48 13.55 -7.60
CA THR A 225 9.22 14.32 -8.61
C THR A 225 10.50 13.71 -9.18
N SER A 226 11.51 13.20 -8.45
CA SER A 226 12.83 13.09 -9.16
C SER A 226 13.93 12.09 -8.72
N ALA A 227 13.78 11.23 -7.73
CA ALA A 227 14.68 10.08 -7.61
C ALA A 227 14.17 9.02 -6.64
N VAL A 228 13.97 7.80 -7.10
CA VAL A 228 13.80 6.66 -6.21
C VAL A 228 14.94 5.69 -6.53
N GLY A 229 15.83 5.46 -5.58
CA GLY A 229 16.98 4.57 -5.70
C GLY A 229 16.52 3.12 -5.68
N SER A 230 16.70 2.42 -4.55
CA SER A 230 16.30 1.01 -4.43
C SER A 230 15.03 0.82 -3.60
N VAL A 231 14.08 0.04 -4.09
CA VAL A 231 12.86 -0.32 -3.36
C VAL A 231 12.72 -1.83 -3.34
N ASN A 232 12.62 -2.39 -2.14
CA ASN A 232 12.33 -3.81 -1.94
C ASN A 232 11.01 -3.96 -1.18
N GLN A 233 10.04 -4.62 -1.79
CA GLN A 233 8.73 -4.90 -1.18
C GLN A 233 8.51 -6.41 -1.15
N SER A 234 8.11 -6.92 0.01
CA SER A 234 7.77 -8.33 0.18
C SER A 234 6.43 -8.48 0.88
N THR A 235 5.54 -9.26 0.28
CA THR A 235 4.27 -9.69 0.89
C THR A 235 4.24 -11.22 0.96
N SER A 236 3.94 -11.79 2.12
CA SER A 236 3.83 -13.23 2.30
C SER A 236 2.50 -13.61 2.96
N GLY A 237 1.69 -14.45 2.32
CA GLY A 237 0.39 -14.90 2.83
C GLY A 237 -0.58 -15.38 1.75
N HIS A 238 -1.73 -15.91 2.15
CA HIS A 238 -2.87 -16.04 1.24
C HIS A 238 -3.44 -14.65 0.95
N SER A 239 -3.70 -14.30 -0.31
CA SER A 239 -4.18 -12.96 -0.67
C SER A 239 -5.43 -13.02 -1.52
N ASP A 240 -6.49 -12.35 -1.05
CA ASP A 240 -7.74 -12.16 -1.77
C ASP A 240 -7.97 -10.66 -2.02
N MET A 241 -7.99 -10.26 -3.28
CA MET A 241 -8.30 -8.91 -3.74
C MET A 241 -9.64 -8.93 -4.45
N TRP A 242 -10.57 -8.13 -3.93
CA TRP A 242 -11.95 -8.06 -4.39
C TRP A 242 -12.32 -6.60 -4.67
N GLN A 243 -12.88 -6.35 -5.84
CA GLN A 243 -13.38 -5.03 -6.23
C GLN A 243 -14.79 -5.12 -6.81
N MET A 244 -15.74 -4.45 -6.15
CA MET A 244 -17.10 -4.24 -6.64
C MET A 244 -17.32 -2.75 -6.93
N GLY A 245 -17.62 -2.40 -8.18
CA GLY A 245 -17.94 -1.01 -8.53
C GLY A 245 -18.13 -0.77 -10.02
N TRP A 246 -19.28 -0.24 -10.41
CA TRP A 246 -19.74 -0.31 -11.81
C TRP A 246 -19.12 0.75 -12.75
N THR A 247 -18.37 1.76 -12.27
CA THR A 247 -18.19 2.98 -13.10
C THR A 247 -16.85 3.74 -13.07
N SER A 248 -15.88 3.50 -12.18
CA SER A 248 -14.64 4.32 -12.18
C SER A 248 -13.40 3.55 -12.65
N GLN A 249 -12.78 4.05 -13.73
CA GLN A 249 -11.56 3.51 -14.34
C GLN A 249 -10.28 3.73 -13.48
N ASP A 250 -10.37 4.53 -12.42
CA ASP A 250 -9.19 5.06 -11.71
C ASP A 250 -8.89 4.36 -10.37
N SER A 251 -9.58 3.26 -10.05
CA SER A 251 -9.27 2.47 -8.85
C SER A 251 -8.07 1.56 -9.07
N THR A 252 -7.17 1.47 -8.09
CA THR A 252 -5.98 0.63 -8.10
C THR A 252 -5.89 -0.19 -6.82
N GLN A 253 -5.80 -1.50 -6.94
CA GLN A 253 -5.47 -2.39 -5.83
C GLN A 253 -4.17 -3.14 -6.12
N ALA A 254 -3.28 -3.24 -5.15
CA ALA A 254 -2.12 -4.11 -5.26
C ALA A 254 -1.61 -4.70 -3.94
N LEU A 255 -0.83 -5.76 -3.96
CA LEU A 255 -0.12 -6.20 -2.75
C LEU A 255 1.15 -5.37 -2.57
N ASN A 256 1.99 -5.30 -3.60
CA ASN A 256 3.15 -4.42 -3.63
C ASN A 256 2.96 -3.36 -4.70
N MET A 257 3.05 -2.08 -4.35
CA MET A 257 2.88 -0.97 -5.28
C MET A 257 4.03 0.03 -5.17
N ILE A 258 4.55 0.41 -6.33
CA ILE A 258 5.44 1.55 -6.50
C ILE A 258 4.82 2.46 -7.55
N ASP A 259 4.48 3.70 -7.18
CA ASP A 259 3.90 4.68 -8.09
C ASP A 259 4.65 6.02 -8.03
N GLY A 260 5.10 6.56 -9.17
CA GLY A 260 5.73 7.88 -9.14
C GLY A 260 6.36 8.37 -10.44
N LYS A 261 6.91 9.58 -10.39
CA LYS A 261 7.48 10.27 -11.56
C LYS A 261 8.90 9.85 -11.98
N GLY A 262 9.43 8.81 -11.34
CA GLY A 262 10.61 8.09 -11.81
C GLY A 262 11.97 8.71 -11.46
N VAL A 263 12.97 8.11 -12.13
CA VAL A 263 14.42 8.34 -12.07
C VAL A 263 15.13 7.46 -11.02
N GLY A 264 15.65 6.32 -11.48
CA GLY A 264 16.68 5.54 -10.79
C GLY A 264 16.25 4.21 -10.16
N ILE A 265 14.99 3.81 -10.32
CA ILE A 265 14.42 2.69 -9.57
C ILE A 265 15.12 1.38 -9.95
N ALA A 266 15.85 0.83 -8.99
CA ALA A 266 16.08 -0.60 -8.89
C ALA A 266 15.03 -1.17 -7.93
N SER A 267 13.94 -1.72 -8.47
CA SER A 267 12.87 -2.30 -7.66
C SER A 267 12.93 -3.81 -7.64
N LYS A 268 12.64 -4.38 -6.47
CA LYS A 268 12.28 -5.77 -6.29
C LYS A 268 10.94 -5.85 -5.57
N GLN A 269 9.96 -6.50 -6.16
CA GLN A 269 8.67 -6.76 -5.54
C GLN A 269 8.44 -8.27 -5.51
N THR A 270 8.13 -8.83 -4.34
CA THR A 270 7.90 -10.26 -4.17
C THR A 270 6.58 -10.51 -3.47
N VAL A 271 5.73 -11.33 -4.08
CA VAL A 271 4.54 -11.91 -3.45
C VAL A 271 4.78 -13.40 -3.29
N SER A 272 4.52 -13.91 -2.09
CA SER A 272 4.63 -15.34 -1.79
C SER A 272 3.48 -15.82 -0.91
N GLY A 273 3.14 -17.11 -0.97
CA GLY A 273 2.13 -17.67 -0.07
C GLY A 273 1.33 -18.81 -0.68
N SER A 274 0.20 -19.15 -0.06
CA SER A 274 -0.66 -20.23 -0.56
C SER A 274 -1.45 -19.83 -1.79
N GLY A 275 -1.76 -18.54 -1.99
CA GLY A 275 -2.65 -18.12 -3.06
C GLY A 275 -2.66 -16.63 -3.32
N VAL A 276 -2.90 -16.26 -4.57
CA VAL A 276 -3.25 -14.89 -4.98
C VAL A 276 -4.53 -14.96 -5.80
N HIS A 277 -5.61 -14.39 -5.27
CA HIS A 277 -6.88 -14.26 -5.97
C HIS A 277 -7.17 -12.79 -6.26
N MET A 278 -7.48 -12.49 -7.51
CA MET A 278 -7.95 -11.18 -7.95
C MET A 278 -9.31 -11.34 -8.58
N HIS A 279 -10.29 -10.60 -8.07
CA HIS A 279 -11.62 -10.58 -8.61
C HIS A 279 -12.10 -9.13 -8.77
N SER A 280 -12.59 -8.80 -9.97
CA SER A 280 -13.21 -7.50 -10.24
C SER A 280 -14.52 -7.66 -10.99
N ASP A 281 -15.57 -7.06 -10.46
CA ASP A 281 -16.84 -6.82 -11.16
C ASP A 281 -16.90 -5.41 -11.80
N GLY A 282 -15.79 -4.66 -11.78
CA GLY A 282 -15.74 -3.23 -12.08
C GLY A 282 -14.53 -2.76 -12.90
N GLY A 283 -14.49 -1.47 -13.25
CA GLY A 283 -13.33 -0.82 -13.88
C GLY A 283 -12.13 -0.68 -12.94
N GLY A 284 -10.90 -0.57 -13.46
CA GLY A 284 -9.70 -0.30 -12.64
C GLY A 284 -8.52 -1.25 -12.86
N THR A 285 -7.51 -1.11 -12.01
CA THR A 285 -6.26 -1.90 -12.05
C THR A 285 -6.12 -2.76 -10.79
N GLN A 286 -5.89 -4.06 -10.96
CA GLN A 286 -5.54 -4.96 -9.86
C GLN A 286 -4.22 -5.68 -10.19
N ALA A 287 -3.28 -5.70 -9.24
CA ALA A 287 -2.08 -6.51 -9.44
C ALA A 287 -1.47 -7.06 -8.15
N GLY A 288 -0.74 -8.18 -8.24
CA GLY A 288 0.04 -8.69 -7.12
C GLY A 288 1.20 -7.74 -6.85
N ASN A 289 2.05 -7.59 -7.87
CA ASN A 289 3.08 -6.56 -7.93
C ASN A 289 2.69 -5.51 -8.98
N TYR A 290 2.65 -4.24 -8.59
CA TYR A 290 2.40 -3.11 -9.46
C TYR A 290 3.54 -2.10 -9.42
N LEU A 291 4.07 -1.78 -10.59
CA LEU A 291 5.01 -0.67 -10.80
C LEU A 291 4.40 0.28 -11.82
N LYS A 292 4.19 1.53 -11.44
CA LYS A 292 3.74 2.60 -12.33
C LYS A 292 4.80 3.69 -12.44
N SER A 293 5.24 3.98 -13.65
CA SER A 293 6.12 5.13 -13.94
C SER A 293 5.39 6.17 -14.80
N SER A 294 5.72 7.44 -14.59
CA SER A 294 5.27 8.52 -15.49
C SER A 294 5.94 8.47 -16.86
N SER A 295 5.45 9.29 -17.79
CA SER A 295 5.96 9.43 -19.17
C SER A 295 7.40 9.91 -19.28
N ASP A 296 7.88 10.64 -18.27
CA ASP A 296 9.23 11.20 -18.17
C ASP A 296 10.16 10.38 -17.26
N GLY A 297 9.65 9.30 -16.64
CA GLY A 297 10.42 8.46 -15.74
C GLY A 297 11.33 7.46 -16.45
N VAL A 298 12.50 7.20 -15.87
CA VAL A 298 13.37 6.07 -16.26
C VAL A 298 13.39 5.03 -15.15
N VAL A 299 13.03 3.79 -15.50
CA VAL A 299 13.13 2.60 -14.63
C VAL A 299 14.41 1.84 -15.01
N ALA A 300 15.40 1.91 -14.13
CA ALA A 300 16.71 1.31 -14.37
C ALA A 300 16.64 -0.23 -14.36
N SER A 301 15.97 -0.79 -13.35
CA SER A 301 15.66 -2.21 -13.31
C SER A 301 14.44 -2.49 -12.43
N ALA A 302 13.58 -3.40 -12.87
CA ALA A 302 12.46 -3.89 -12.07
C ALA A 302 12.41 -5.42 -12.10
N ASP A 303 12.40 -6.05 -10.92
CA ASP A 303 12.18 -7.48 -10.73
C ASP A 303 10.88 -7.71 -9.95
N GLN A 304 9.90 -8.36 -10.57
CA GLN A 304 8.64 -8.73 -9.93
C GLN A 304 8.50 -10.24 -9.91
N ASP A 305 8.44 -10.82 -8.73
CA ASP A 305 8.31 -12.27 -8.54
C ASP A 305 7.00 -12.59 -7.80
N VAL A 306 6.23 -13.53 -8.32
CA VAL A 306 5.07 -14.15 -7.65
C VAL A 306 5.38 -15.63 -7.46
N ASN A 307 5.39 -16.09 -6.22
CA ASN A 307 5.63 -17.48 -5.86
C ASN A 307 4.50 -17.99 -4.94
N ALA A 308 3.41 -18.47 -5.54
CA ALA A 308 2.21 -18.88 -4.82
C ALA A 308 1.69 -20.24 -5.29
N ASP A 309 1.05 -21.05 -4.44
CA ASP A 309 0.55 -22.36 -4.88
C ASP A 309 -0.47 -22.23 -6.01
N HIS A 310 -1.30 -21.18 -5.98
CA HIS A 310 -2.22 -20.83 -7.06
C HIS A 310 -2.30 -19.32 -7.29
N VAL A 311 -2.55 -18.94 -8.54
CA VAL A 311 -2.86 -17.57 -8.96
C VAL A 311 -4.15 -17.62 -9.76
N ASP A 312 -5.18 -16.90 -9.31
CA ASP A 312 -6.49 -16.82 -9.97
C ASP A 312 -6.84 -15.36 -10.25
N ILE A 313 -7.08 -15.05 -11.52
CA ILE A 313 -7.41 -13.71 -11.98
C ILE A 313 -8.74 -13.77 -12.71
N LYS A 314 -9.76 -13.15 -12.11
CA LYS A 314 -11.14 -13.18 -12.57
C LYS A 314 -11.67 -11.77 -12.81
N GLN A 315 -12.16 -11.55 -14.03
CA GLN A 315 -12.81 -10.29 -14.42
C GLN A 315 -14.25 -10.55 -14.86
N HIS A 316 -15.20 -9.84 -14.25
CA HIS A 316 -16.62 -9.74 -14.63
C HIS A 316 -16.99 -8.28 -14.92
N SER A 317 -16.26 -7.58 -15.79
CA SER A 317 -16.57 -6.16 -16.08
C SER A 317 -17.66 -6.04 -17.15
N TYR A 318 -18.68 -5.23 -16.86
CA TYR A 318 -19.70 -4.82 -17.82
C TYR A 318 -19.56 -3.31 -18.10
N GLY A 319 -18.62 -2.91 -18.97
CA GLY A 319 -18.61 -1.55 -19.54
C GLY A 319 -17.43 -0.63 -19.24
N ALA A 320 -16.42 -1.04 -18.45
CA ALA A 320 -15.20 -0.26 -18.23
C ALA A 320 -13.92 -1.08 -18.42
N ALA A 321 -12.89 -0.44 -18.98
CA ALA A 321 -11.60 -1.08 -19.16
C ALA A 321 -10.96 -1.45 -17.83
N THR A 322 -10.41 -2.66 -17.76
CA THR A 322 -9.71 -3.17 -16.59
C THR A 322 -8.37 -3.75 -16.96
N VAL A 323 -7.42 -3.66 -16.05
CA VAL A 323 -6.16 -4.38 -16.11
C VAL A 323 -6.02 -5.21 -14.85
N GLN A 324 -5.92 -6.52 -15.00
CA GLN A 324 -5.62 -7.44 -13.92
C GLN A 324 -4.35 -8.21 -14.27
N ALA A 325 -3.33 -8.18 -13.41
CA ALA A 325 -2.16 -9.02 -13.61
C ALA A 325 -1.45 -9.46 -12.33
N ALA A 326 -0.88 -10.67 -12.30
CA ALA A 326 -0.06 -11.10 -11.17
C ALA A 326 1.16 -10.17 -10.99
N ASN A 327 1.82 -9.85 -12.11
CA ASN A 327 2.88 -8.85 -12.19
C ASN A 327 2.51 -7.81 -13.27
N LEU A 328 2.50 -6.52 -12.89
CA LEU A 328 2.20 -5.41 -13.79
C LEU A 328 3.29 -4.33 -13.70
N MET A 329 3.86 -4.00 -14.86
CA MET A 329 4.68 -2.80 -15.06
C MET A 329 3.93 -1.87 -16.03
N ASP A 330 3.39 -0.76 -15.54
CA ASP A 330 2.82 0.32 -16.35
C ASP A 330 3.88 1.42 -16.54
N ILE A 331 4.54 1.37 -17.69
CA ILE A 331 5.70 2.20 -18.00
C ILE A 331 5.27 3.34 -18.92
N GLY A 332 5.19 4.53 -18.34
CA GLY A 332 5.02 5.75 -19.13
C GLY A 332 6.26 6.11 -19.95
N GLY A 333 7.45 5.93 -19.37
CA GLY A 333 8.74 6.39 -19.88
C GLY A 333 9.65 5.24 -20.34
N GLU A 334 10.92 5.24 -19.96
CA GLU A 334 11.87 4.21 -20.40
C GLU A 334 12.03 3.09 -19.36
N LEU A 335 12.01 1.84 -19.83
CA LEU A 335 12.41 0.66 -19.05
C LEU A 335 13.71 0.09 -19.61
N SER A 336 14.79 0.16 -18.82
CA SER A 336 16.11 -0.36 -19.21
C SER A 336 16.25 -1.87 -18.97
N ALA A 337 15.66 -2.40 -17.90
CA ALA A 337 15.61 -3.84 -17.64
C ALA A 337 14.37 -4.23 -16.83
N GLY A 338 13.58 -5.16 -17.34
CA GLY A 338 12.43 -5.72 -16.64
C GLY A 338 12.52 -7.24 -16.52
N LYS A 339 12.26 -7.77 -15.33
CA LYS A 339 12.08 -9.19 -15.09
C LYS A 339 10.75 -9.41 -14.37
N GLN A 340 9.93 -10.31 -14.89
CA GLN A 340 8.70 -10.75 -14.24
C GLN A 340 8.69 -12.28 -14.20
N THR A 341 8.52 -12.86 -13.01
CA THR A 341 8.47 -14.30 -12.82
C THR A 341 7.19 -14.69 -12.10
N ILE A 342 6.52 -15.74 -12.58
CA ILE A 342 5.46 -16.44 -11.87
C ILE A 342 5.87 -17.89 -11.69
N ASN A 343 5.89 -18.35 -10.45
CA ASN A 343 6.07 -19.75 -10.09
C ASN A 343 4.85 -20.19 -9.30
N THR A 344 4.05 -21.08 -9.88
CA THR A 344 2.81 -21.55 -9.25
C THR A 344 2.49 -22.99 -9.62
N ASN A 345 1.61 -23.66 -8.86
CA ASN A 345 1.07 -24.94 -9.31
C ASN A 345 -0.04 -24.69 -10.33
N SER A 346 -0.89 -23.68 -10.13
CA SER A 346 -2.01 -23.38 -11.03
C SER A 346 -2.14 -21.89 -11.33
N LEU A 347 -2.17 -21.54 -12.62
CA LEU A 347 -2.50 -20.21 -13.11
C LEU A 347 -3.86 -20.24 -13.83
N TYR A 348 -4.83 -19.51 -13.28
CA TYR A 348 -6.18 -19.38 -13.81
C TYR A 348 -6.43 -17.95 -14.26
N LEU A 349 -6.80 -17.76 -15.52
CA LEU A 349 -7.18 -16.47 -16.10
C LEU A 349 -8.61 -16.58 -16.65
N HIS A 350 -9.55 -15.88 -16.03
CA HIS A 350 -10.96 -15.90 -16.43
C HIS A 350 -11.45 -14.50 -16.77
N GLN A 351 -12.08 -14.34 -17.92
CA GLN A 351 -12.64 -13.07 -18.39
C GLN A 351 -14.05 -13.30 -18.90
N TYR A 352 -14.98 -12.65 -18.22
CA TYR A 352 -16.42 -12.69 -18.49
C TYR A 352 -16.94 -11.31 -18.94
N ALA A 353 -16.05 -10.44 -19.41
CA ALA A 353 -16.38 -9.07 -19.79
C ALA A 353 -16.94 -8.94 -21.21
N SER A 354 -17.71 -7.88 -21.50
CA SER A 354 -18.23 -7.57 -22.85
C SER A 354 -17.33 -6.64 -23.67
N ASP A 355 -16.39 -5.94 -23.02
CA ASP A 355 -15.61 -4.82 -23.60
C ASP A 355 -14.09 -4.97 -23.33
N SER A 356 -13.30 -3.94 -23.68
CA SER A 356 -11.82 -3.94 -23.64
C SER A 356 -11.27 -4.17 -22.22
N GLY A 357 -10.35 -5.11 -22.04
CA GLY A 357 -9.72 -5.38 -20.74
C GLY A 357 -8.58 -6.37 -20.88
N LEU A 358 -7.60 -6.32 -19.98
CA LEU A 358 -6.42 -7.18 -19.96
C LEU A 358 -6.41 -8.05 -18.69
N ASN A 359 -6.41 -9.36 -18.86
CA ASN A 359 -6.11 -10.32 -17.81
C ASN A 359 -4.81 -11.02 -18.13
N ALA A 360 -3.78 -10.81 -17.31
CA ALA A 360 -2.46 -11.36 -17.58
C ALA A 360 -1.80 -12.05 -16.39
N GLY A 361 -0.91 -13.01 -16.65
CA GLY A 361 0.06 -13.42 -15.64
C GLY A 361 1.05 -12.28 -15.41
N ASN A 362 1.94 -12.09 -16.38
CA ASN A 362 2.90 -11.00 -16.44
C ASN A 362 2.48 -9.99 -17.51
N ALA A 363 2.51 -8.71 -17.20
CA ALA A 363 2.22 -7.64 -18.14
C ALA A 363 3.21 -6.47 -18.02
N VAL A 364 3.66 -6.00 -19.19
CA VAL A 364 4.33 -4.71 -19.36
C VAL A 364 3.45 -3.85 -20.28
N LEU A 365 2.93 -2.76 -19.75
CA LEU A 365 2.19 -1.75 -20.50
C LEU A 365 3.09 -0.58 -20.84
N THR A 366 2.99 -0.10 -22.07
CA THR A 366 3.74 1.07 -22.55
C THR A 366 2.76 2.08 -23.14
N SER A 367 2.89 3.36 -22.78
CA SER A 367 1.94 4.39 -23.25
C SER A 367 2.51 5.39 -24.26
N SER A 368 3.82 5.56 -24.36
CA SER A 368 4.43 6.50 -25.31
C SER A 368 5.91 6.31 -25.59
N ALA A 369 6.68 5.82 -24.61
CA ALA A 369 8.09 5.49 -24.76
C ALA A 369 8.28 3.97 -24.90
N GLY A 370 9.15 3.57 -25.83
CA GLY A 370 9.45 2.17 -26.07
C GLY A 370 10.24 1.54 -24.92
N ILE A 371 10.23 0.21 -24.86
CA ILE A 371 11.15 -0.54 -24.02
C ILE A 371 12.57 -0.29 -24.54
N GLY A 372 13.36 0.47 -23.78
CA GLY A 372 14.74 0.84 -24.14
C GLY A 372 15.75 -0.30 -23.97
N GLY A 373 15.42 -1.32 -23.16
CA GLY A 373 16.28 -2.48 -22.94
C GLY A 373 15.56 -3.83 -22.94
N THR A 374 15.98 -4.76 -22.08
CA THR A 374 15.50 -6.16 -22.14
C THR A 374 14.36 -6.40 -21.16
N VAL A 375 13.27 -7.00 -21.63
CA VAL A 375 12.18 -7.52 -20.80
C VAL A 375 12.20 -9.05 -20.85
N THR A 376 12.32 -9.67 -19.67
CA THR A 376 12.24 -11.12 -19.49
C THR A 376 10.98 -11.45 -18.68
N GLN A 377 10.04 -12.15 -19.31
CA GLN A 377 8.85 -12.65 -18.63
C GLN A 377 8.88 -14.18 -18.61
N ALA A 378 8.72 -14.77 -17.44
CA ALA A 378 8.68 -16.22 -17.24
C ALA A 378 7.48 -16.60 -16.38
N ALA A 379 6.78 -17.66 -16.79
CA ALA A 379 5.71 -18.25 -16.01
C ALA A 379 5.88 -19.77 -16.02
N SER A 380 5.97 -20.35 -14.83
CA SER A 380 6.03 -21.79 -14.58
C SER A 380 4.78 -22.20 -13.82
N ALA A 381 3.92 -22.99 -14.47
CA ALA A 381 2.70 -23.53 -13.88
C ALA A 381 2.55 -25.02 -14.24
N THR A 382 2.06 -25.83 -13.28
CA THR A 382 1.66 -27.22 -13.59
C THR A 382 0.36 -27.24 -14.38
N THR A 383 -0.57 -26.35 -14.01
CA THR A 383 -1.86 -26.16 -14.68
C THR A 383 -1.96 -24.71 -15.15
N LEU A 384 -2.29 -24.53 -16.43
CA LEU A 384 -2.69 -23.25 -17.01
C LEU A 384 -4.11 -23.40 -17.54
N SER A 385 -5.04 -22.56 -17.08
CA SER A 385 -6.38 -22.46 -17.65
C SER A 385 -6.71 -21.02 -18.01
N MET A 386 -7.20 -20.82 -19.23
CA MET A 386 -7.60 -19.52 -19.75
C MET A 386 -9.01 -19.65 -20.31
N HIS A 387 -9.95 -18.86 -19.80
CA HIS A 387 -11.33 -18.86 -20.25
C HIS A 387 -11.79 -17.45 -20.59
N GLN A 388 -12.09 -17.22 -21.86
CA GLN A 388 -12.73 -16.01 -22.36
C GLN A 388 -14.16 -16.35 -22.77
N TYR A 389 -15.15 -15.78 -22.08
CA TYR A 389 -16.56 -16.12 -22.29
C TYR A 389 -17.28 -15.17 -23.25
N SER A 390 -16.86 -13.90 -23.30
CA SER A 390 -17.37 -12.86 -24.19
C SER A 390 -16.31 -11.76 -24.37
N GLY A 391 -16.51 -10.84 -25.32
CA GLY A 391 -15.78 -9.57 -25.38
C GLY A 391 -15.10 -9.28 -26.72
N ASN A 392 -15.45 -8.16 -27.33
CA ASN A 392 -14.72 -7.61 -28.48
C ASN A 392 -13.60 -6.69 -27.92
N GLY A 393 -12.33 -7.01 -28.16
CA GLY A 393 -11.19 -6.20 -27.67
C GLY A 393 -10.60 -6.59 -26.30
N ALA A 394 -11.08 -7.67 -25.69
CA ALA A 394 -10.54 -8.26 -24.48
C ALA A 394 -9.28 -9.12 -24.75
N ILE A 395 -8.26 -9.01 -23.89
CA ILE A 395 -6.97 -9.70 -24.00
C ILE A 395 -6.77 -10.60 -22.77
N GLN A 396 -6.47 -11.88 -23.02
CA GLN A 396 -5.95 -12.80 -22.02
C GLN A 396 -4.55 -13.26 -22.42
N ALA A 397 -3.57 -13.15 -21.54
CA ALA A 397 -2.20 -13.54 -21.87
C ALA A 397 -1.42 -14.02 -20.64
N VAL A 398 -0.61 -15.08 -20.77
CA VAL A 398 0.33 -15.42 -19.70
C VAL A 398 1.42 -14.36 -19.57
N ASN A 399 1.91 -13.86 -20.71
CA ASN A 399 2.92 -12.81 -20.81
C ASN A 399 2.43 -11.79 -21.84
N TYR A 400 2.32 -10.52 -21.45
CA TYR A 400 1.89 -9.43 -22.31
C TYR A 400 2.93 -8.31 -22.34
N VAL A 401 3.19 -7.79 -23.53
CA VAL A 401 3.94 -6.56 -23.76
C VAL A 401 3.22 -5.77 -24.83
N GLY A 402 2.77 -4.56 -24.50
CA GLY A 402 2.07 -3.71 -25.47
C GLY A 402 1.41 -2.51 -24.83
N ASN A 403 0.51 -1.86 -25.57
CA ASN A 403 -0.24 -0.74 -25.03
C ASN A 403 -1.36 -1.23 -24.10
N ALA A 404 -1.78 -0.38 -23.16
CA ALA A 404 -2.98 -0.64 -22.38
C ALA A 404 -4.21 -0.80 -23.32
N PRO A 405 -5.16 -1.68 -23.01
CA PRO A 405 -6.44 -1.74 -23.73
C PRO A 405 -7.12 -0.35 -23.71
N GLN A 406 -7.65 0.08 -24.86
CA GLN A 406 -8.36 1.35 -25.01
C GLN A 406 -9.87 1.21 -24.79
#